data_AF-A0A7V9GD27-F1
#
_entry.id   AF-A0A7V9GD27-F1
#
_cell.length_a   1.000
_cell.length_b   1.000
_cell.length_c   1.000
_cell.angle_alpha   90.00
_cell.angle_beta   90.00
_cell.angle_gamma   90.00
#
_symmetry.space_group_name_H-M   'P 1'
#
loop_
_entity.id
_entity.type
_entity.pdbx_description
1 polymer ?
#
loop_
_entity_poly.entity_id
_entity_poly.type
_entity_poly.pdbx_seq_one_letter_code
_entity_poly.pdbx_strand_id
1 'polypeptide(L)' 'MRLTNLQLELLKTFSYDLSESQINEIREILAKYFAQKAVSEMDKFWEENDWSDETIKKLAEKHLRTKYE' A
#
# COMPACT_ATOMS: atom_id res chain seq x y z
N MET A 1 11.48 20.63 -9.62
CA MET A 1 10.68 19.50 -9.09
C MET A 1 9.65 20.08 -8.13
N ARG A 2 8.36 19.72 -8.22
CA ARG A 2 7.28 20.25 -7.34
C ARG A 2 6.96 19.21 -6.27
N LEU A 3 6.85 19.63 -5.01
CA LEU A 3 6.43 18.75 -3.92
C LEU A 3 4.97 18.31 -4.09
N THR A 4 4.68 17.07 -3.72
CA THR A 4 3.31 16.58 -3.62
C THR A 4 2.59 17.24 -2.45
N ASN A 5 1.26 17.21 -2.47
CA ASN A 5 0.45 17.68 -1.34
C ASN A 5 0.80 16.98 -0.02
N LEU A 6 1.04 15.66 -0.04
CA LEU A 6 1.44 14.90 1.14
C LEU A 6 2.82 15.34 1.66
N GLN A 7 3.78 15.59 0.77
CA GLN A 7 5.10 16.11 1.16
C GLN A 7 5.00 17.48 1.82
N LEU A 8 4.15 18.38 1.30
CA LEU A 8 3.89 19.68 1.92
C LEU A 8 3.24 19.57 3.30
N GLU A 9 2.33 18.62 3.49
CA GLU A 9 1.67 18.41 4.79
C GLU A 9 2.65 17.84 5.84
N LEU A 10 3.49 16.87 5.45
CA LEU A 10 4.53 16.33 6.32
C LEU A 10 5.54 17.42 6.73
N LEU A 11 5.89 18.34 5.83
CA LEU A 11 6.80 19.45 6.18
C LEU A 11 6.25 20.35 7.28
N LYS A 12 4.93 20.51 7.40
CA LYS A 12 4.33 21.28 8.51
C LYS A 12 4.58 20.61 9.86
N THR A 13 4.70 19.28 9.89
CA THR A 13 4.99 18.54 11.12
C THR A 13 6.39 18.82 11.65
N PHE A 14 7.33 19.25 10.80
CA PHE A 14 8.70 19.58 11.22
C PHE A 14 8.79 20.86 12.06
N SER A 15 7.70 21.64 12.15
CA SER A 15 7.59 22.72 13.14
C SER A 15 7.52 22.19 14.58
N TYR A 16 7.22 20.90 14.76
CA TYR A 16 7.25 20.19 16.03
C TYR A 16 8.53 19.35 16.12
N ASP A 17 9.23 19.45 17.26
CA ASP A 17 10.37 18.59 17.56
C ASP A 17 9.87 17.21 18.02
N LEU A 18 9.55 16.37 17.04
CA LEU A 18 9.04 15.02 17.28
C LEU A 18 10.17 14.08 17.67
N SER A 19 9.95 13.30 18.73
CA SER A 19 10.86 12.19 19.07
C SER A 19 10.87 11.12 17.98
N GLU A 20 11.93 10.31 17.91
CA GLU A 20 12.00 9.19 16.97
C GLU A 20 10.82 8.21 17.12
N SER A 21 10.31 8.02 18.34
CA SER A 21 9.12 7.18 18.59
C SER A 21 7.91 7.70 17.81
N GLN A 22 7.64 9.01 17.90
CA GLN A 22 6.51 9.63 17.21
C GLN A 22 6.66 9.59 15.69
N ILE A 23 7.88 9.71 15.18
CA ILE A 23 8.17 9.54 13.75
C ILE A 23 7.87 8.10 13.31
N ASN A 24 8.23 7.11 14.12
CA ASN A 24 7.93 5.70 13.84
C ASN A 24 6.43 5.40 13.89
N GLU A 25 5.69 6.01 14.83
CA GLU A 25 4.23 5.89 14.88
C GLU A 25 3.58 6.46 13.61
N ILE A 26 4.03 7.62 13.12
CA ILE A 26 3.53 8.19 11.86
C ILE A 26 3.81 7.24 10.68
N ARG A 27 5.01 6.64 10.63
CA ARG A 27 5.35 5.64 9.61
C ARG A 27 4.44 4.43 9.67
N GLU A 28 4.15 3.94 10.88
CA GLU A 28 3.27 2.78 11.07
C GLU A 28 1.83 3.09 10.65
N ILE A 29 1.31 4.28 10.96
CA ILE A 29 -0.02 4.73 10.53
C ILE A 29 -0.10 4.76 9.01
N LEU A 30 0.90 5.34 8.33
CA LEU A 30 0.94 5.39 6.87
C LEU A 30 1.03 3.98 6.26
N ALA A 31 1.87 3.11 6.81
CA ALA A 31 2.02 1.74 6.34
C ALA A 31 0.70 0.96 6.47
N LYS A 32 0.03 1.07 7.62
CA LYS A 32 -1.28 0.45 7.86
C LYS A 32 -2.34 0.95 6.88
N TYR A 33 -2.41 2.27 6.65
CA TYR A 33 -3.36 2.86 5.70
C TYR A 33 -3.19 2.29 4.28
N PHE A 34 -1.95 2.26 3.77
CA PHE A 34 -1.70 1.73 2.43
C PHE A 34 -1.89 0.23 2.33
N ALA A 35 -1.54 -0.54 3.36
CA ALA A 35 -1.79 -1.97 3.40
C ALA A 35 -3.30 -2.26 3.38
N GLN A 36 -4.09 -1.59 4.21
CA GLN A 36 -5.56 -1.74 4.24
C GLN A 36 -6.19 -1.34 2.91
N LYS A 37 -5.71 -0.26 2.30
CA LYS A 37 -6.20 0.17 0.99
C LYS A 37 -5.87 -0.86 -0.09
N ALA A 38 -4.65 -1.39 -0.11
CA ALA A 38 -4.26 -2.43 -1.06
C ALA A 38 -5.13 -3.69 -0.94
N VAL A 39 -5.38 -4.15 0.30
CA VAL A 39 -6.28 -5.28 0.57
C VAL A 39 -7.69 -4.98 0.07
N SER A 40 -8.27 -3.84 0.45
CA SER A 40 -9.62 -3.47 0.05
C SER A 40 -9.79 -3.33 -1.46
N GLU A 41 -8.80 -2.78 -2.17
CA GLU A 41 -8.85 -2.69 -3.63
C GLU A 41 -8.69 -4.06 -4.30
N MET A 42 -7.92 -4.98 -3.70
CA MET A 42 -7.83 -6.36 -4.16
C MET A 42 -9.14 -7.11 -3.97
N ASP A 43 -9.80 -6.94 -2.82
CA ASP A 43 -11.11 -7.53 -2.54
C ASP A 43 -12.17 -7.04 -3.54
N LYS A 44 -12.23 -5.72 -3.80
CA LYS A 44 -13.13 -5.16 -4.83
C LYS A 44 -12.85 -5.72 -6.21
N PHE A 45 -11.58 -5.80 -6.59
CA PHE A 45 -11.19 -6.35 -7.88
C PHE A 45 -11.55 -7.84 -7.99
N TRP A 46 -11.47 -8.61 -6.90
CA TRP A 46 -11.95 -9.99 -6.87
C TRP A 46 -13.46 -10.09 -7.05
N GLU A 47 -14.24 -9.27 -6.35
CA GLU A 47 -15.70 -9.22 -6.49
C GLU A 47 -16.13 -8.82 -7.90
N GLU A 48 -15.54 -7.76 -8.47
CA GLU A 48 -15.89 -7.25 -9.80
C GLU A 48 -15.60 -8.24 -10.94
N ASN A 49 -14.64 -9.14 -10.76
CA ASN A 49 -14.26 -10.12 -11.77
C ASN A 49 -14.84 -11.53 -11.53
N ASP A 50 -15.71 -11.72 -10.52
CA ASP A 50 -16.22 -13.04 -10.08
C ASP A 50 -15.10 -14.05 -9.82
N TRP A 51 -13.97 -13.59 -9.26
CA TRP A 51 -12.83 -14.47 -8.98
C TRP A 51 -13.08 -15.25 -7.71
N SER A 52 -12.96 -16.58 -7.81
CA SER A 52 -13.01 -17.49 -6.67
C SER A 52 -11.62 -18.00 -6.31
N ASP A 53 -11.53 -18.75 -5.21
CA ASP A 53 -10.30 -19.45 -4.81
C ASP A 53 -9.74 -20.35 -5.94
N GLU A 54 -10.60 -20.86 -6.83
CA GLU A 54 -10.16 -21.61 -8.01
C GLU A 54 -9.46 -20.71 -9.05
N THR A 55 -9.90 -19.46 -9.21
CA THR A 55 -9.25 -18.50 -10.11
C THR A 55 -7.85 -18.16 -9.61
N ILE A 56 -7.67 -18.01 -8.30
CA ILE A 56 -6.35 -17.79 -7.69
C ILE A 56 -5.46 -19.02 -7.85
N LYS A 57 -5.98 -20.24 -7.62
CA LYS A 57 -5.21 -21.47 -7.87
C LYS A 57 -4.74 -21.55 -9.32
N LYS A 58 -5.64 -21.29 -10.29
CA LYS A 58 -5.30 -21.28 -11.71
C LYS A 58 -4.26 -20.20 -12.04
N LEU A 59 -4.33 -19.02 -11.44
CA LEU A 59 -3.33 -17.95 -11.63
C LEU A 59 -1.97 -18.31 -11.02
N ALA A 60 -1.96 -18.90 -9.82
CA ALA A 60 -0.74 -19.34 -9.14
C ALA A 60 -0.02 -20.46 -9.92
N GLU A 61 -0.79 -21.41 -10.48
CA GLU A 61 -0.30 -22.47 -11.36
C GLU A 61 0.22 -21.92 -12.71
N LYS A 62 -0.32 -20.79 -13.17
CA LYS A 62 0.06 -20.19 -14.47
C LYS A 62 1.47 -19.62 -14.51
N HIS A 63 2.24 -19.69 -13.40
CA HIS A 63 3.63 -19.27 -13.29
C HIS A 63 3.94 -17.94 -14.01
N LEU A 64 3.07 -16.93 -13.86
CA LEU A 64 3.21 -15.60 -14.46
C LEU A 64 4.37 -14.77 -13.85
N ARG A 65 5.31 -15.41 -13.15
CA ARG A 65 6.51 -14.76 -12.67
C ARG A 65 7.32 -14.32 -13.89
N THR A 66 7.75 -13.07 -13.89
CA THR A 66 8.67 -12.52 -14.87
C THR A 66 9.88 -13.44 -14.99
N LYS A 67 10.19 -13.92 -16.20
CA LYS A 67 11.50 -14.52 -16.48
C LYS A 67 12.54 -13.42 -16.27
N TYR A 68 13.44 -13.63 -15.32
CA TYR A 68 14.65 -12.81 -15.24
C TYR A 68 15.58 -13.28 -16.38
N GLU A 69 15.85 -12.39 -17.32
CA GLU A 69 16.97 -12.49 -18.26
C GLU A 69 18.23 -11.84 -17.66
#